data_AF-A0A372G883-F1
#
_entry.id   AF-A0A372G883-F1
#
_cell.length_a   1.000
_cell.length_b   1.000
_cell.length_c   1.000
_cell.angle_alpha   90.00
_cell.angle_beta   90.00
_cell.angle_gamma   90.00
#
_symmetry.space_group_name_H-M   'P 1'
#
loop_
_entity.id
_entity.type
_entity.pdbx_description
1 polymer ?
#
loop_
_entity_poly.entity_id
_entity_poly.type
_entity_poly.pdbx_seq_one_letter_code
_entity_poly.pdbx_strand_id
1 'polypeptide(L)'
;MLGWSSTRPTWQPYRLAQPAFHASAYPENTGDKKNYRQRWDEAAETVERALADLAEDLDGIPYVVTVDEQASRRMWDGLQNVHQGGSPQDGKSRYWLPGITLNGDERPQAVIRINIDDEEIPQPVSTSRVFKAKDRDPSEQETATTLYQVTTDIGSPVWIFCNVPRAYDGGNARRLGAKYTRWDAKRSVFSEKKEERRKGEMPENWYSMTASEIYPLACAEGVSAEALAIVTAKLCHQAQFWDGRSRFPVPLHAAKQMDLDHPQYRRTVTPEEKPTEEPGADNPHSSPVE
;
A
#
# COMPACT_ATOMS: atom_id res chain seq x y z
N MET A 1 -15.72 9.41 -9.23
CA MET A 1 -14.69 8.38 -9.43
C MET A 1 -15.15 7.47 -10.55
N LEU A 2 -14.32 7.32 -11.58
CA LEU A 2 -14.54 6.39 -12.68
C LEU A 2 -13.77 5.09 -12.40
N GLY A 3 -14.17 4.00 -13.04
CA GLY A 3 -13.48 2.71 -13.03
C GLY A 3 -13.42 2.17 -14.45
N TRP A 4 -12.34 1.45 -14.74
CA TRP A 4 -12.05 0.82 -16.02
C TRP A 4 -11.58 -0.61 -15.76
N SER A 5 -11.89 -1.54 -16.66
CA SER A 5 -11.48 -2.95 -16.54
C SER A 5 -11.18 -3.56 -17.91
N SER A 6 -10.29 -4.53 -17.97
CA SER A 6 -9.93 -5.20 -19.24
C SER A 6 -11.07 -5.99 -19.87
N THR A 7 -12.01 -6.49 -19.07
CA THR A 7 -13.17 -7.26 -19.57
C THR A 7 -14.26 -6.35 -20.15
N ARG A 8 -14.28 -5.07 -19.75
CA ARG A 8 -15.16 -4.03 -20.28
C ARG A 8 -14.36 -2.73 -20.42
N PRO A 9 -13.65 -2.55 -21.55
CA PRO A 9 -12.64 -1.51 -21.74
C PRO A 9 -13.29 -0.15 -22.03
N THR A 10 -14.01 0.39 -21.06
CA THR A 10 -14.65 1.71 -21.13
C THR A 10 -14.63 2.33 -19.75
N TRP A 11 -14.24 3.60 -19.63
CA TRP A 11 -14.38 4.34 -18.38
C TRP A 11 -15.85 4.56 -18.07
N GLN A 12 -16.24 4.24 -16.84
CA GLN A 12 -17.60 4.41 -16.36
C GLN A 12 -17.61 4.72 -14.87
N PRO A 13 -18.69 5.27 -14.29
CA PRO A 13 -18.77 5.47 -12.85
C PRO A 13 -18.40 4.19 -12.08
N TYR A 14 -17.53 4.28 -11.07
CA TYR A 14 -16.96 3.13 -10.36
C TYR A 14 -18.04 2.13 -9.88
N ARG A 15 -19.18 2.64 -9.39
CA ARG A 15 -20.35 1.85 -8.97
C ARG A 15 -20.96 0.94 -10.05
N LEU A 16 -20.73 1.27 -11.33
CA LEU A 16 -21.15 0.49 -12.49
C LEU A 16 -19.99 -0.39 -13.00
N ALA A 17 -18.75 0.11 -12.93
CA ALA A 17 -17.56 -0.63 -13.34
C ALA A 17 -17.37 -1.91 -12.55
N GLN A 18 -17.45 -1.83 -11.22
CA GLN A 18 -17.21 -2.96 -10.32
C GLN A 18 -18.12 -4.17 -10.60
N PRO A 19 -19.47 -4.05 -10.60
CA PRO A 19 -20.33 -5.20 -10.90
C PRO A 19 -20.18 -5.69 -12.34
N ALA A 20 -19.90 -4.80 -13.31
CA ALA A 20 -19.68 -5.21 -14.69
C ALA A 20 -18.42 -6.07 -14.84
N PHE A 21 -17.33 -5.70 -14.16
CA PHE A 21 -16.11 -6.48 -14.10
C PHE A 21 -16.34 -7.82 -13.39
N HIS A 22 -17.01 -7.82 -12.23
CA HIS A 22 -17.31 -9.02 -11.45
C HIS A 22 -18.27 -10.00 -12.13
N ALA A 23 -19.03 -9.55 -13.12
CA ALA A 23 -19.93 -10.39 -13.91
C ALA A 23 -19.20 -11.19 -15.01
N SER A 24 -17.98 -10.81 -15.35
CA SER A 24 -17.15 -11.49 -16.36
C SER A 24 -16.11 -12.41 -15.72
N ALA A 25 -15.73 -13.48 -16.43
CA ALA A 25 -14.53 -14.22 -16.09
C ALA A 25 -13.29 -13.39 -16.43
N TYR A 26 -12.18 -13.64 -15.72
CA TYR A 26 -10.87 -13.18 -16.18
C TYR A 26 -10.61 -13.72 -17.57
N PRO A 27 -9.92 -12.94 -18.43
CA PRO A 27 -9.51 -13.43 -19.75
C PRO A 27 -8.75 -14.74 -19.58
N GLU A 28 -9.20 -15.79 -20.26
CA GLU A 28 -8.46 -17.04 -20.31
C GLU A 28 -7.11 -16.76 -20.97
N ASN A 29 -6.01 -17.21 -20.34
CA ASN A 29 -4.74 -17.26 -21.04
C ASN A 29 -4.92 -18.24 -22.20
N THR A 30 -5.12 -17.72 -23.41
CA THR A 30 -4.97 -18.51 -24.63
C THR A 30 -3.62 -19.20 -24.52
N GLY A 31 -3.61 -20.54 -24.62
CA GLY A 31 -2.47 -21.43 -24.35
C GLY A 31 -1.24 -21.21 -25.23
N ASP A 32 -1.12 -20.05 -25.86
CA ASP A 32 0.06 -19.57 -26.54
C ASP A 32 1.23 -19.51 -25.57
N LYS A 33 2.37 -20.06 -26.00
CA LYS A 33 3.64 -20.00 -25.29
C LYS A 33 4.22 -18.58 -25.37
N LYS A 34 3.51 -17.60 -24.80
CA LYS A 34 4.02 -16.24 -24.64
C LYS A 34 5.15 -16.28 -23.62
N ASN A 35 6.25 -15.58 -23.94
CA ASN A 35 7.33 -15.40 -23.00
C ASN A 35 6.83 -14.60 -21.78
N TYR A 36 7.44 -14.82 -20.62
CA TYR A 36 7.08 -14.14 -19.37
C TYR A 36 7.03 -12.62 -19.52
N ARG A 37 8.00 -11.99 -20.22
CA ARG A 37 8.00 -10.53 -20.46
C ARG A 37 6.85 -10.06 -21.35
N GLN A 38 6.53 -10.84 -22.39
CA GLN A 38 5.44 -10.49 -23.32
C GLN A 38 4.09 -10.36 -22.61
N ARG A 39 3.84 -11.19 -21.59
CA ARG A 39 2.60 -11.09 -20.78
C ARG A 39 2.51 -9.75 -20.04
N TRP A 40 3.63 -9.27 -19.50
CA TRP A 40 3.67 -7.97 -18.82
C TRP A 40 3.63 -6.79 -19.78
N ASP A 41 4.20 -6.93 -20.98
CA ASP A 41 4.09 -5.94 -22.05
C ASP A 41 2.63 -5.80 -22.53
N GLU A 42 1.90 -6.90 -22.68
CA GLU A 42 0.47 -6.89 -23.05
C GLU A 42 -0.40 -6.25 -21.96
N ALA A 43 -0.09 -6.51 -20.69
CA ALA A 43 -0.74 -5.85 -19.57
C ALA A 43 -0.46 -4.34 -19.56
N ALA A 44 0.80 -3.94 -19.80
CA ALA A 44 1.16 -2.53 -19.92
C ALA A 44 0.43 -1.86 -21.10
N GLU A 45 0.39 -2.50 -22.27
CA GLU A 45 -0.34 -2.00 -23.44
C GLU A 45 -1.83 -1.81 -23.16
N THR A 46 -2.43 -2.72 -22.38
CA THR A 46 -3.83 -2.60 -21.98
C THR A 46 -4.06 -1.36 -21.11
N VAL A 47 -3.11 -1.04 -20.23
CA VAL A 47 -3.17 0.18 -19.41
C VAL A 47 -2.90 1.44 -20.26
N GLU A 48 -1.97 1.40 -21.22
CA GLU A 48 -1.75 2.53 -22.13
C GLU A 48 -3.02 2.86 -22.94
N ARG A 49 -3.74 1.83 -23.42
CA ARG A 49 -5.05 2.01 -24.09
C ARG A 49 -6.07 2.66 -23.14
N ALA A 50 -6.17 2.18 -21.91
CA ALA A 50 -7.05 2.78 -20.91
C ALA A 50 -6.70 4.25 -20.62
N LEU A 51 -5.41 4.60 -20.60
CA LEU A 51 -4.96 5.98 -20.40
C LEU A 51 -5.23 6.88 -21.61
N ALA A 52 -5.12 6.34 -22.84
CA ALA A 52 -5.53 7.04 -24.06
C ALA A 52 -7.04 7.37 -24.02
N ASP A 53 -7.88 6.37 -23.73
CA ASP A 53 -9.33 6.57 -23.59
C ASP A 53 -9.65 7.60 -22.48
N LEU A 54 -8.87 7.59 -21.38
CA LEU A 54 -9.04 8.54 -20.29
C LEU A 54 -8.69 9.97 -20.73
N ALA A 55 -7.64 10.14 -21.52
CA ALA A 55 -7.23 11.46 -22.01
C ALA A 55 -8.32 12.07 -22.91
N GLU A 56 -8.97 11.26 -23.75
CA GLU A 56 -10.14 11.68 -24.52
C GLU A 56 -11.30 12.11 -23.62
N ASP A 57 -11.64 11.32 -22.59
CA ASP A 57 -12.71 11.63 -21.64
C ASP A 57 -12.43 12.88 -20.79
N LEU A 58 -11.16 13.20 -20.56
CA LEU A 58 -10.72 14.35 -19.78
C LEU A 58 -10.68 15.65 -20.60
N ASP A 59 -10.78 15.59 -21.94
CA ASP A 59 -10.80 16.75 -22.84
C ASP A 59 -9.72 17.80 -22.50
N GLY A 60 -8.47 17.33 -22.37
CA GLY A 60 -7.31 18.19 -22.06
C GLY A 60 -7.12 18.55 -20.58
N ILE A 61 -7.96 18.04 -19.66
CA ILE A 61 -7.73 18.21 -18.22
C ILE A 61 -6.49 17.40 -17.81
N PRO A 62 -5.46 18.03 -17.21
CA PRO A 62 -4.25 17.34 -16.77
C PRO A 62 -4.56 16.36 -15.63
N TYR A 63 -3.89 15.21 -15.66
CA TYR A 63 -4.04 14.17 -14.65
C TYR A 63 -2.70 13.59 -14.21
N VAL A 64 -2.71 12.86 -13.09
CA VAL A 64 -1.57 12.12 -12.56
C VAL A 64 -1.98 10.67 -12.34
N VAL A 65 -1.02 9.75 -12.43
CA VAL A 65 -1.28 8.31 -12.26
C VAL A 65 -0.61 7.82 -10.97
N THR A 66 -1.39 7.29 -10.04
CA THR A 66 -0.85 6.59 -8.85
C THR A 66 -0.76 5.09 -9.10
N VAL A 67 0.39 4.48 -8.81
CA VAL A 67 0.62 3.04 -9.03
C VAL A 67 1.03 2.31 -7.75
N ASP A 68 0.54 1.08 -7.59
CA ASP A 68 1.01 0.13 -6.57
C ASP A 68 2.32 -0.49 -7.08
N GLU A 69 3.42 -0.13 -6.46
CA GLU A 69 4.77 -0.56 -6.83
C GLU A 69 4.89 -2.06 -7.05
N GLN A 70 4.43 -2.83 -6.06
CA GLN A 70 4.70 -4.26 -5.97
C GLN A 70 3.96 -5.01 -7.08
N ALA A 71 2.74 -4.55 -7.38
CA ALA A 71 1.89 -5.09 -8.43
C ALA A 71 2.34 -4.67 -9.84
N SER A 72 3.00 -3.51 -9.98
CA SER A 72 3.21 -2.87 -11.30
C SER A 72 4.66 -2.81 -11.79
N ARG A 73 5.66 -2.99 -10.93
CA ARG A 73 7.10 -2.91 -11.28
C ARG A 73 7.58 -3.90 -12.34
N ARG A 74 6.79 -4.94 -12.62
CA ARG A 74 7.05 -5.93 -13.69
C ARG A 74 6.56 -5.47 -15.06
N MET A 75 5.53 -4.61 -15.09
CA MET A 75 5.01 -4.01 -16.32
C MET A 75 5.96 -2.90 -16.80
N TRP A 76 6.32 -2.01 -15.88
CA TRP A 76 7.12 -0.82 -16.15
C TRP A 76 8.48 -0.87 -15.47
N ASP A 77 9.55 -0.87 -16.28
CA ASP A 77 10.93 -1.01 -15.78
C ASP A 77 11.34 0.19 -14.89
N GLY A 78 10.83 1.39 -15.18
CA GLY A 78 11.14 2.63 -14.44
C GLY A 78 10.53 2.69 -13.04
N LEU A 79 9.67 1.74 -12.66
CA LEU A 79 9.14 1.62 -11.30
C LEU A 79 10.03 0.77 -10.38
N GLN A 80 11.06 0.11 -10.91
CA GLN A 80 11.97 -0.73 -10.13
C GLN A 80 12.99 0.14 -9.37
N ASN A 81 13.32 -0.31 -8.15
CA ASN A 81 14.29 0.38 -7.27
C ASN A 81 15.64 0.69 -7.97
N VAL A 82 16.14 -0.25 -8.77
CA VAL A 82 17.42 -0.12 -9.50
C VAL A 82 17.41 0.95 -10.60
N HIS A 83 16.22 1.38 -11.02
CA HIS A 83 16.00 2.32 -12.12
C HIS A 83 15.48 3.68 -11.64
N GLN A 84 15.39 3.90 -10.33
CA GLN A 84 14.97 5.17 -9.76
C GLN A 84 15.94 6.29 -10.15
N GLY A 85 15.39 7.43 -10.60
CA GLY A 85 16.17 8.54 -11.15
C GLY A 85 16.76 8.29 -12.54
N GLY A 86 16.54 7.11 -13.12
CA GLY A 86 16.96 6.76 -14.48
C GLY A 86 16.02 7.28 -15.57
N SER A 87 16.41 7.09 -16.82
CA SER A 87 15.63 7.53 -17.99
C SER A 87 15.20 6.34 -18.86
N PRO A 88 14.16 6.49 -19.70
CA PRO A 88 13.73 5.43 -20.62
C PRO A 88 14.83 4.89 -21.54
N GLN A 89 15.89 5.67 -21.77
CA GLN A 89 17.00 5.29 -22.64
C GLN A 89 17.83 4.12 -22.08
N ASP A 90 17.69 3.86 -20.78
CA ASP A 90 18.41 2.80 -20.06
C ASP A 90 17.65 1.45 -20.09
N GLY A 91 16.41 1.43 -20.59
CA GLY A 91 15.50 0.29 -20.52
C GLY A 91 15.54 -0.64 -21.74
N LYS A 92 15.23 -1.93 -21.53
CA LYS A 92 15.01 -2.91 -22.60
C LYS A 92 13.54 -2.97 -23.06
N SER A 93 12.61 -2.47 -22.25
CA SER A 93 11.20 -2.42 -22.58
C SER A 93 10.79 -1.04 -23.13
N ARG A 94 9.85 -1.06 -24.07
CA ARG A 94 9.15 0.14 -24.55
C ARG A 94 8.29 0.82 -23.46
N TYR A 95 7.95 0.08 -22.39
CA TYR A 95 7.11 0.56 -21.29
C TYR A 95 7.98 0.93 -20.08
N TRP A 96 8.48 2.18 -20.05
CA TRP A 96 9.27 2.68 -18.92
C TRP A 96 8.39 3.12 -17.74
N LEU A 97 7.34 3.89 -18.00
CA LEU A 97 6.36 4.38 -17.03
C LEU A 97 4.96 4.38 -17.68
N PRO A 98 3.87 4.38 -16.90
CA PRO A 98 2.51 4.49 -17.43
C PRO A 98 2.33 5.77 -18.26
N GLY A 99 1.75 5.62 -19.46
CA GLY A 99 1.45 6.71 -20.38
C GLY A 99 2.65 7.17 -21.21
N ILE A 100 3.79 6.48 -21.14
CA ILE A 100 5.00 6.85 -21.89
C ILE A 100 4.79 6.74 -23.40
N THR A 101 3.86 5.89 -23.85
CA THR A 101 3.60 5.71 -25.29
C THR A 101 2.60 6.71 -25.86
N LEU A 102 1.94 7.49 -25.00
CA LEU A 102 0.98 8.52 -25.38
C LEU A 102 1.67 9.79 -25.88
N ASN A 103 0.90 10.60 -26.62
CA ASN A 103 1.32 11.93 -27.03
C ASN A 103 1.54 12.85 -25.81
N GLY A 104 2.30 13.93 -25.98
CA GLY A 104 2.72 14.77 -24.86
C GLY A 104 1.58 15.45 -24.11
N ASP A 105 0.47 15.74 -24.79
CA ASP A 105 -0.78 16.30 -24.28
C ASP A 105 -1.67 15.26 -23.59
N GLU A 106 -1.63 14.01 -24.04
CA GLU A 106 -2.40 12.89 -23.48
C GLU A 106 -1.69 12.22 -22.29
N ARG A 107 -0.38 12.46 -22.13
CA ARG A 107 0.46 11.83 -21.11
C ARG A 107 0.14 12.37 -19.70
N PRO A 108 0.18 11.52 -18.66
CA PRO A 108 0.09 12.00 -17.28
C PRO A 108 1.19 13.03 -16.96
N GLN A 109 0.83 14.05 -16.20
CA GLN A 109 1.75 15.10 -15.74
C GLN A 109 2.75 14.60 -14.69
N ALA A 110 2.46 13.48 -14.04
CA ALA A 110 3.35 12.79 -13.13
C ALA A 110 2.86 11.36 -12.89
N VAL A 111 3.78 10.48 -12.50
CA VAL A 111 3.46 9.14 -11.99
C VAL A 111 3.84 9.10 -10.51
N ILE A 112 2.97 8.61 -9.64
CA ILE A 112 3.20 8.56 -8.20
C ILE A 112 3.29 7.08 -7.80
N ARG A 113 4.50 6.62 -7.49
CA ARG A 113 4.76 5.26 -7.01
C ARG A 113 4.44 5.19 -5.53
N ILE A 114 3.64 4.19 -5.15
CA ILE A 114 3.32 3.88 -3.76
C ILE A 114 3.91 2.52 -3.42
N ASN A 115 4.85 2.49 -2.46
CA ASN A 115 5.32 1.25 -1.86
C ASN A 115 4.72 1.11 -0.46
N ILE A 116 4.33 -0.10 -0.09
CA ILE A 116 3.83 -0.43 1.26
C ILE A 116 4.51 -1.68 1.84
N ASP A 117 5.55 -2.17 1.17
CA ASP A 117 6.27 -3.37 1.59
C ASP A 117 7.14 -3.06 2.81
N ASP A 118 6.81 -3.74 3.92
CA ASP A 118 7.46 -3.53 5.22
C ASP A 118 8.93 -4.04 5.22
N GLU A 119 9.37 -4.78 4.19
CA GLU A 119 10.77 -5.19 3.98
C GLU A 119 11.59 -4.19 3.14
N GLU A 120 10.94 -3.44 2.25
CA GLU A 120 11.61 -2.46 1.39
C GLU A 120 11.61 -1.05 1.98
N ILE A 121 10.69 -0.76 2.91
CA ILE A 121 10.49 0.56 3.48
C ILE A 121 11.06 0.62 4.91
N PRO A 122 11.78 1.69 5.28
CA PRO A 122 12.22 1.87 6.65
C PRO A 122 11.02 1.95 7.60
N GLN A 123 10.98 1.03 8.57
CA GLN A 123 9.95 1.02 9.59
C GLN A 123 10.21 2.12 10.62
N PRO A 124 9.29 3.09 10.78
CA PRO A 124 9.44 4.10 11.82
C PRO A 124 9.31 3.46 13.20
N VAL A 125 10.16 3.85 14.15
CA VAL A 125 10.14 3.32 15.54
C VAL A 125 9.80 4.38 16.58
N SER A 126 10.16 5.63 16.33
CA SER A 126 9.84 6.80 17.15
C SER A 126 9.96 8.06 16.30
N THR A 127 9.48 9.19 16.82
CA THR A 127 9.75 10.49 16.19
C THR A 127 10.21 11.52 17.20
N SER A 128 11.25 12.25 16.84
CA SER A 128 11.78 13.34 17.65
C SER A 128 11.55 14.64 16.89
N ARG A 129 10.72 15.54 17.45
CA ARG A 129 10.51 16.87 16.87
C ARG A 129 11.60 17.81 17.36
N VAL A 130 12.48 18.20 16.45
CA VAL A 130 13.48 19.24 16.70
C VAL A 130 12.85 20.60 16.44
N PHE A 131 12.77 21.46 17.45
CA PHE A 131 12.26 22.81 17.31
C PHE A 131 13.36 23.73 16.77
N LYS A 132 13.02 24.62 15.83
CA LYS A 132 13.97 25.64 15.32
C LYS A 132 14.36 26.69 16.36
N ALA A 133 13.60 26.82 17.45
CA ALA A 133 13.91 27.72 18.55
C ALA A 133 14.97 27.09 19.46
N LYS A 134 16.05 27.83 19.75
CA LYS A 134 17.21 27.35 20.53
C LYS A 134 16.89 26.91 21.97
N ASP A 135 15.74 27.30 22.54
CA ASP A 135 15.39 27.09 23.95
C ASP A 135 14.37 25.97 24.18
N ARG A 136 14.12 25.10 23.20
CA ARG A 136 13.17 24.00 23.38
C ARG A 136 13.83 22.67 23.09
N ASP A 137 13.90 21.84 24.13
CA ASP A 137 14.38 20.47 24.01
C ASP A 137 13.55 19.69 22.97
N PRO A 138 14.19 18.79 22.20
CA PRO A 138 13.48 17.91 21.28
C PRO A 138 12.36 17.17 22.02
N SER A 139 11.13 17.22 21.50
CA SER A 139 10.04 16.40 22.06
C SER A 139 10.01 15.07 21.36
N GLU A 140 10.21 13.99 22.09
CA GLU A 140 9.98 12.63 21.59
C GLU A 140 8.49 12.29 21.62
N GLN A 141 8.01 11.68 20.54
CA GLN A 141 6.67 11.15 20.40
C GLN A 141 6.75 9.67 20.07
N GLU A 142 5.99 8.85 20.81
CA GLU A 142 5.89 7.39 20.62
C GLU A 142 5.29 7.03 19.24
N THR A 143 4.52 7.95 18.64
CA THR A 143 3.79 7.71 17.39
C THR A 143 3.85 8.93 16.48
N ALA A 144 3.87 8.70 15.16
CA ALA A 144 3.69 9.75 14.19
C ALA A 144 2.67 9.39 13.12
N THR A 145 1.95 10.43 12.71
CA THR A 145 0.91 10.36 11.69
C THR A 145 1.17 11.42 10.62
N THR A 146 2.41 11.87 10.48
CA THR A 146 2.83 12.99 9.63
C THR A 146 3.57 12.45 8.40
N LEU A 147 3.55 13.23 7.32
CA LEU A 147 4.35 12.98 6.14
C LEU A 147 5.74 13.57 6.33
N TYR A 148 6.79 12.76 6.16
CA TYR A 148 8.18 13.19 6.27
C TYR A 148 8.84 13.10 4.90
N GLN A 149 9.55 14.15 4.51
CA GLN A 149 10.47 14.07 3.37
C GLN A 149 11.79 13.48 3.85
N VAL A 150 12.27 12.45 3.18
CA VAL A 150 13.58 11.86 3.45
C VAL A 150 14.64 12.75 2.83
N THR A 151 15.55 13.25 3.66
CA THR A 151 16.77 13.90 3.19
C THR A 151 17.72 12.82 2.70
N THR A 152 18.00 12.82 1.41
CA THR A 152 18.92 11.87 0.78
C THR A 152 20.17 12.61 0.31
N ASP A 153 21.35 12.09 0.63
CA ASP A 153 22.63 12.64 0.12
C ASP A 153 22.79 12.37 -1.39
N ILE A 154 22.17 11.29 -1.89
CA ILE A 154 22.21 10.84 -3.28
C ILE A 154 20.80 10.40 -3.67
N GLY A 155 20.35 10.79 -4.86
CA GLY A 155 19.06 10.40 -5.43
C GLY A 155 17.97 11.44 -5.24
N SER A 156 16.75 11.09 -5.66
CA SER A 156 15.58 11.95 -5.49
C SER A 156 14.97 11.80 -4.10
N PRO A 157 14.44 12.87 -3.51
CA PRO A 157 13.76 12.77 -2.23
C PRO A 157 12.51 11.90 -2.36
N VAL A 158 12.25 11.15 -1.29
CA VAL A 158 11.07 10.29 -1.14
C VAL A 158 10.30 10.75 0.09
N TRP A 159 8.98 10.54 0.10
CA TRP A 159 8.15 10.88 1.25
C TRP A 159 7.69 9.62 1.98
N ILE A 160 7.88 9.60 3.29
CA ILE A 160 7.45 8.52 4.18
C ILE A 160 6.21 8.97 4.94
N PHE A 161 5.12 8.27 4.71
CA PHE A 161 3.85 8.50 5.37
C PHE A 161 3.66 7.50 6.50
N CYS A 162 3.86 7.96 7.75
CA CYS A 162 3.74 7.10 8.92
C CYS A 162 2.26 6.81 9.26
N ASN A 163 1.99 5.55 9.58
CA ASN A 163 0.68 5.04 9.95
C ASN A 163 0.75 4.35 11.32
N VAL A 164 -0.20 4.73 12.18
CA VAL A 164 -0.41 4.13 13.49
C VAL A 164 -1.54 3.10 13.34
N PRO A 165 -1.29 1.80 13.60
CA PRO A 165 -2.35 0.81 13.56
C PRO A 165 -3.38 1.04 14.68
N ARG A 166 -4.64 0.67 14.42
CA ARG A 166 -5.75 0.76 15.39
C ARG A 166 -5.47 0.05 16.72
N ALA A 167 -4.64 -0.99 16.72
CA ALA A 167 -4.24 -1.70 17.94
C ALA A 167 -3.54 -0.78 18.97
N TYR A 168 -3.00 0.36 18.54
CA TYR A 168 -2.45 1.37 19.43
C TYR A 168 -3.53 2.09 20.25
N ASP A 169 -4.67 2.40 19.62
CA ASP A 169 -5.74 3.22 20.21
C ASP A 169 -6.86 2.38 20.85
N GLY A 170 -7.04 1.13 20.43
CA GLY A 170 -8.21 0.32 20.79
C GLY A 170 -7.87 -1.06 21.35
N GLY A 171 -8.02 -1.25 22.66
CA GLY A 171 -8.04 -2.56 23.30
C GLY A 171 -8.06 -2.54 24.82
N ASN A 172 -8.66 -3.58 25.44
CA ASN A 172 -8.50 -3.89 26.87
C ASN A 172 -7.05 -4.30 27.20
N ALA A 173 -6.31 -4.79 26.19
CA ALA A 173 -4.86 -4.89 26.23
C ALA A 173 -4.29 -3.47 26.17
N ARG A 174 -3.40 -3.14 27.11
CA ARG A 174 -2.67 -1.86 27.16
C ARG A 174 -1.93 -1.63 25.82
N ARG A 175 -1.35 -0.45 25.61
CA ARG A 175 -0.49 -0.12 24.45
C ARG A 175 0.79 -1.00 24.39
N LEU A 176 0.63 -2.30 24.17
CA LEU A 176 1.69 -3.29 24.09
C LEU A 176 2.52 -3.00 22.85
N GLY A 177 3.84 -2.93 22.99
CA GLY A 177 4.75 -2.48 21.93
C GLY A 177 5.08 -0.99 21.95
N ALA A 178 4.40 -0.16 22.76
CA ALA A 178 4.72 1.27 22.84
C ALA A 178 5.95 1.58 23.70
N LYS A 179 6.17 0.81 24.77
CA LYS A 179 7.24 1.06 25.77
C LYS A 179 8.23 -0.06 25.97
N TYR A 180 7.85 -1.27 25.59
CA TYR A 180 8.65 -2.48 25.74
C TYR A 180 8.31 -3.43 24.60
N THR A 181 9.17 -4.41 24.36
CA THR A 181 9.05 -5.32 23.22
C THR A 181 8.43 -6.64 23.62
N ARG A 182 8.12 -7.50 22.64
CA ARG A 182 7.55 -8.82 22.87
C ARG A 182 8.47 -9.73 23.71
N TRP A 183 9.75 -9.41 23.80
CA TRP A 183 10.72 -10.08 24.67
C TRP A 183 10.46 -9.82 26.16
N ASP A 184 9.84 -8.69 26.48
CA ASP A 184 9.51 -8.29 27.86
C ASP A 184 8.04 -8.63 28.22
N ALA A 185 7.36 -9.41 27.36
CA ALA A 185 5.96 -9.78 27.53
C ALA A 185 5.74 -10.54 28.83
N LYS A 186 4.75 -10.11 29.63
CA LYS A 186 4.43 -10.79 30.88
C LYS A 186 3.68 -12.09 30.60
N ARG A 187 4.10 -13.15 31.29
CA ARG A 187 3.44 -14.46 31.28
C ARG A 187 2.10 -14.41 32.00
N SER A 188 1.22 -15.34 31.65
CA SER A 188 -0.04 -15.54 32.36
C SER A 188 0.22 -16.02 33.79
N VAL A 189 -0.46 -15.40 34.75
CA VAL A 189 -0.46 -15.83 36.15
C VAL A 189 -1.88 -16.27 36.49
N PHE A 190 -2.03 -17.56 36.77
CA PHE A 190 -3.27 -18.11 37.29
C PHE A 190 -3.25 -18.03 38.81
N SER A 191 -4.22 -17.32 39.40
CA SER A 191 -4.48 -17.27 40.84
C SER A 191 -5.98 -17.33 41.08
N GLU A 192 -6.38 -17.89 42.22
CA GLU A 192 -7.76 -17.88 42.70
C GLU A 192 -8.19 -16.46 43.13
N LYS A 193 -7.24 -15.61 43.51
CA LYS A 193 -7.48 -14.20 43.80
C LYS A 193 -7.52 -13.40 42.51
N LYS A 194 -8.65 -12.73 42.25
CA LYS A 194 -8.88 -11.92 41.05
C LYS A 194 -7.81 -10.85 40.83
N GLU A 195 -7.24 -10.30 41.90
CA GLU A 195 -6.22 -9.22 41.85
C GLU A 195 -4.84 -9.70 41.37
N GLU A 196 -4.51 -10.98 41.59
CA GLU A 196 -3.24 -11.59 41.19
C GLU A 196 -3.33 -12.25 39.80
N ARG A 197 -4.55 -12.47 39.31
CA ARG A 197 -4.80 -13.07 37.99
C ARG A 197 -4.37 -12.09 36.88
N ARG A 198 -3.46 -12.55 36.03
CA ARG A 198 -3.01 -11.80 34.84
C ARG A 198 -3.09 -12.68 33.60
N LYS A 199 -3.70 -12.17 32.53
CA LYS A 199 -3.61 -12.79 31.19
C LYS A 199 -2.22 -12.55 30.60
N GLY A 200 -1.68 -13.55 29.91
CA GLY A 200 -0.40 -13.39 29.22
C GLY A 200 -0.50 -12.33 28.13
N GLU A 201 0.56 -11.55 27.95
CA GLU A 201 0.64 -10.49 26.93
C GLU A 201 1.18 -11.03 25.60
N MET A 202 1.72 -12.25 25.59
CA MET A 202 2.27 -12.89 24.39
C MET A 202 1.26 -13.14 23.26
N PRO A 203 0.01 -13.60 23.50
CA PRO A 203 -0.97 -13.81 22.43
C PRO A 203 -1.69 -12.52 22.00
N GLU A 204 -1.46 -11.40 22.68
CA GLU A 204 -2.11 -10.12 22.37
C GLU A 204 -1.47 -9.47 21.14
N ASN A 205 -2.18 -8.53 20.52
CA ASN A 205 -1.66 -7.77 19.38
C ASN A 205 -0.63 -6.74 19.86
N TRP A 206 0.59 -6.84 19.33
CA TRP A 206 1.66 -5.89 19.59
C TRP A 206 1.65 -4.78 18.55
N TYR A 207 1.76 -3.55 19.05
CA TYR A 207 1.89 -2.37 18.22
C TYR A 207 3.22 -2.36 17.46
N SER A 208 3.16 -2.04 16.17
CA SER A 208 4.29 -1.56 15.37
C SER A 208 3.81 -0.44 14.47
N MET A 209 4.57 0.66 14.35
CA MET A 209 4.26 1.63 13.31
C MET A 209 4.56 1.03 11.94
N THR A 210 3.79 1.47 10.97
CA THR A 210 3.94 1.07 9.57
C THR A 210 4.07 2.33 8.74
N ALA A 211 4.60 2.20 7.53
CA ALA A 211 4.78 3.35 6.65
C ALA A 211 4.35 3.01 5.23
N SER A 212 3.92 4.04 4.51
CA SER A 212 3.79 4.00 3.06
C SER A 212 4.82 4.95 2.45
N GLU A 213 5.58 4.46 1.49
CA GLU A 213 6.45 5.28 0.66
C GLU A 213 5.62 5.96 -0.43
N ILE A 214 5.80 7.26 -0.60
CA ILE A 214 5.22 8.05 -1.67
C ILE A 214 6.36 8.66 -2.48
N TYR A 215 6.47 8.25 -3.74
CA TYR A 215 7.53 8.71 -4.63
C TYR A 215 6.95 9.24 -5.95
N PRO A 216 6.79 10.57 -6.07
CA PRO A 216 6.45 11.23 -7.33
C PRO A 216 7.61 11.15 -8.34
N LEU A 217 7.32 10.63 -9.52
CA LEU A 217 8.21 10.37 -10.64
C LEU A 217 7.77 11.18 -11.87
N ALA A 218 8.74 11.51 -12.73
CA ALA A 218 8.50 12.13 -14.04
C ALA A 218 7.53 13.33 -14.00
N CYS A 219 7.71 14.23 -13.02
CA CYS A 219 6.88 15.42 -12.88
C CYS A 219 7.16 16.38 -14.03
N ALA A 220 6.11 16.80 -14.75
CA ALA A 220 6.17 17.80 -15.78
C ALA A 220 6.60 19.18 -15.22
N GLU A 221 7.03 20.07 -16.10
CA GLU A 221 7.45 21.41 -15.72
C GLU A 221 6.30 22.16 -15.01
N GLY A 222 6.62 22.77 -13.87
CA GLY A 222 5.63 23.46 -13.03
C GLY A 222 4.83 22.58 -12.06
N VAL A 223 5.00 21.25 -12.12
CA VAL A 223 4.33 20.31 -11.19
C VAL A 223 5.22 20.06 -9.98
N SER A 224 4.74 20.43 -8.78
CA SER A 224 5.49 20.22 -7.53
C SER A 224 5.34 18.79 -7.00
N ALA A 225 6.45 18.06 -6.90
CA ALA A 225 6.51 16.74 -6.28
C ALA A 225 6.03 16.74 -4.82
N GLU A 226 6.38 17.78 -4.05
CA GLU A 226 5.92 17.93 -2.66
C GLU A 226 4.38 18.06 -2.60
N ALA A 227 3.80 18.88 -3.48
CA ALA A 227 2.35 19.05 -3.54
C ALA A 227 1.66 17.73 -3.90
N LEU A 228 2.20 16.97 -4.85
CA LEU A 228 1.69 15.64 -5.21
C LEU A 228 1.78 14.65 -4.03
N ALA A 229 2.88 14.65 -3.29
CA ALA A 229 3.04 13.80 -2.11
C ALA A 229 2.03 14.16 -1.01
N ILE A 230 1.81 15.45 -0.74
CA ILE A 230 0.83 15.93 0.24
C ILE A 230 -0.60 15.55 -0.18
N VAL A 231 -0.96 15.76 -1.45
CA VAL A 231 -2.28 15.39 -1.97
C VAL A 231 -2.50 13.88 -1.88
N THR A 232 -1.49 13.08 -2.23
CA THR A 232 -1.53 11.62 -2.11
C THR A 232 -1.74 11.18 -0.67
N ALA A 233 -0.99 11.75 0.28
CA ALA A 233 -1.17 11.46 1.69
C ALA A 233 -2.58 11.85 2.18
N LYS A 234 -3.12 12.99 1.74
CA LYS A 234 -4.52 13.39 2.04
C LYS A 234 -5.53 12.42 1.44
N LEU A 235 -5.27 11.84 0.27
CA LEU A 235 -6.14 10.80 -0.30
C LEU A 235 -6.07 9.50 0.51
N CYS A 236 -4.95 9.18 1.17
CA CYS A 236 -4.89 8.06 2.11
C CYS A 236 -5.77 8.27 3.37
N HIS A 237 -6.20 9.50 3.62
CA HIS A 237 -7.08 9.87 4.73
C HIS A 237 -8.57 9.87 4.39
N GLN A 238 -8.93 9.70 3.12
CA GLN A 238 -10.31 9.76 2.66
C GLN A 238 -10.91 8.36 2.48
N ALA A 239 -10.63 7.46 3.42
CA ALA A 239 -11.21 6.11 3.40
C ALA A 239 -12.74 6.18 3.40
N GLN A 240 -13.38 5.47 2.47
CA GLN A 240 -14.84 5.58 2.24
C GLN A 240 -15.69 4.94 3.35
N PHE A 241 -15.16 3.95 4.07
CA PHE A 241 -15.95 3.07 4.94
C PHE A 241 -15.53 3.09 6.41
N TRP A 242 -14.45 3.79 6.76
CA TRP A 242 -13.92 3.81 8.13
C TRP A 242 -13.12 5.07 8.42
N ASP A 243 -12.96 5.37 9.71
CA ASP A 243 -12.25 6.53 10.25
C ASP A 243 -10.72 6.40 10.27
N GLY A 244 -10.19 5.25 9.85
CA GLY A 244 -8.76 5.02 9.79
C GLY A 244 -8.15 5.38 8.44
N ARG A 245 -6.83 5.39 8.40
CA ARG A 245 -6.04 5.68 7.20
C ARG A 245 -5.87 4.43 6.36
N SER A 246 -6.03 4.56 5.05
CA SER A 246 -5.66 3.52 4.10
C SER A 246 -4.17 3.62 3.78
N ARG A 247 -3.49 2.47 3.59
CA ARG A 247 -2.09 2.43 3.13
C ARG A 247 -1.93 2.93 1.68
N PHE A 248 -3.00 2.84 0.89
CA PHE A 248 -3.09 3.34 -0.49
C PHE A 248 -4.03 4.56 -0.56
N PRO A 249 -3.78 5.53 -1.45
CA PRO A 249 -4.73 6.62 -1.70
C PRO A 249 -6.06 6.07 -2.27
N VAL A 250 -7.20 6.74 -2.00
CA VAL A 250 -8.55 6.21 -2.35
C VAL A 250 -8.67 5.66 -3.77
N PRO A 251 -8.19 6.34 -4.83
CA PRO A 251 -8.34 5.83 -6.20
C PRO A 251 -7.61 4.49 -6.41
N LEU A 252 -6.37 4.38 -5.92
CA LEU A 252 -5.58 3.16 -6.01
C LEU A 252 -6.15 2.05 -5.12
N HIS A 253 -6.63 2.41 -3.93
CA HIS A 253 -7.32 1.48 -3.04
C HIS A 253 -8.59 0.91 -3.69
N ALA A 254 -9.41 1.76 -4.34
CA ALA A 254 -10.62 1.34 -5.04
C ALA A 254 -10.28 0.42 -6.22
N ALA A 255 -9.27 0.74 -7.02
CA ALA A 255 -8.80 -0.15 -8.09
C ALA A 255 -8.38 -1.53 -7.54
N LYS A 256 -7.58 -1.56 -6.47
CA LYS A 256 -7.16 -2.80 -5.81
C LYS A 256 -8.36 -3.60 -5.26
N GLN A 257 -9.32 -2.93 -4.62
CA GLN A 257 -10.53 -3.60 -4.12
C GLN A 257 -11.39 -4.17 -5.24
N MET A 258 -11.45 -3.51 -6.41
CA MET A 258 -12.17 -4.05 -7.57
C MET A 258 -11.63 -5.42 -7.98
N ASP A 259 -10.30 -5.62 -7.93
CA ASP A 259 -9.66 -6.92 -8.20
C ASP A 259 -9.83 -7.92 -7.05
N LEU A 260 -9.59 -7.51 -5.80
CA LEU A 260 -9.69 -8.38 -4.62
C LEU A 260 -11.12 -8.91 -4.40
N ASP A 261 -12.13 -8.12 -4.77
CA ASP A 261 -13.53 -8.51 -4.65
C ASP A 261 -14.01 -9.39 -5.80
N HIS A 262 -13.21 -9.58 -6.84
CA HIS A 262 -13.60 -10.36 -8.01
C HIS A 262 -13.86 -11.83 -7.62
N PRO A 263 -14.99 -12.43 -8.04
CA PRO A 263 -15.37 -13.79 -7.62
C PRO A 263 -14.33 -14.86 -7.92
N GLN A 264 -13.60 -14.74 -9.03
CA GLN A 264 -12.54 -15.69 -9.36
C GLN A 264 -11.29 -15.51 -8.50
N TYR A 265 -10.90 -14.27 -8.19
CA TYR A 265 -9.77 -14.02 -7.29
C TYR A 265 -10.03 -14.65 -5.91
N ARG A 266 -11.22 -14.39 -5.34
CA ARG A 266 -11.63 -14.95 -4.05
C ARG A 266 -11.68 -16.48 -4.02
N ARG A 267 -11.87 -17.14 -5.16
CA ARG A 267 -11.87 -18.61 -5.29
C ARG A 267 -10.47 -19.20 -5.44
N THR A 268 -9.53 -18.45 -6.02
CA THR A 268 -8.18 -18.93 -6.32
C THR A 268 -7.16 -18.63 -5.23
N VAL A 269 -7.43 -17.65 -4.36
CA VAL A 269 -6.59 -17.41 -3.18
C VAL A 269 -6.86 -18.54 -2.18
N THR A 270 -5.90 -19.44 -2.04
CA THR A 270 -5.86 -20.35 -0.89
C THR A 270 -5.86 -19.47 0.35
N PRO A 271 -6.79 -19.65 1.31
CA PRO A 271 -6.73 -18.91 2.56
C PRO A 271 -5.34 -19.13 3.15
N GLU A 272 -4.63 -18.05 3.51
CA GLU A 272 -3.44 -18.18 4.35
C GLU A 272 -3.84 -19.07 5.52
N GLU A 273 -3.15 -20.20 5.67
CA GLU A 273 -3.36 -21.08 6.81
C GLU A 273 -3.27 -20.21 8.05
N LYS A 274 -4.38 -20.11 8.79
CA LYS A 274 -4.33 -19.56 10.15
C LYS A 274 -3.16 -20.27 10.82
N PRO A 275 -2.22 -19.54 11.46
CA PRO A 275 -1.11 -20.19 12.13
C PRO A 275 -1.70 -21.26 13.02
N THR A 276 -1.37 -22.51 12.70
CA THR A 276 -1.73 -23.69 13.46
C THR A 276 -1.43 -23.35 14.90
N GLU A 277 -2.43 -23.40 15.78
CA GLU A 277 -2.19 -23.34 17.22
C GLU A 277 -1.05 -24.33 17.49
N GLU A 278 0.09 -23.82 17.97
CA GLU A 278 1.24 -24.67 18.25
C GLU A 278 0.79 -25.82 19.15
N PRO A 279 1.14 -27.07 18.85
CA PRO A 279 0.82 -28.20 19.71
C PRO A 279 1.69 -28.09 20.97
N GLY A 280 1.17 -27.39 21.96
CA GLY A 280 1.87 -27.12 23.22
C GLY A 280 1.03 -26.39 24.27
N ALA A 281 -0.22 -26.01 23.97
CA ALA A 281 -1.17 -25.62 25.00
C ALA A 281 -1.66 -26.88 25.74
N ASP A 282 -0.86 -27.37 26.69
CA ASP A 282 -1.33 -28.28 27.72
C ASP A 282 -2.56 -27.65 28.39
N ASN A 283 -3.73 -28.15 28.02
CA ASN A 283 -4.98 -27.94 28.75
C ASN A 283 -4.91 -28.85 29.99
N PRO A 284 -4.81 -28.33 31.23
CA PRO A 284 -4.83 -29.18 32.42
C PRO A 284 -6.25 -29.67 32.79
N HIS A 285 -7.15 -29.79 31.81
CA HIS A 285 -8.50 -30.30 31.99
C HIS A 285 -8.80 -31.45 31.03
N SER A 286 -8.05 -32.53 31.17
CA SER A 286 -8.51 -33.87 30.83
C SER A 286 -8.22 -34.77 32.03
N SER A 287 -9.19 -34.86 32.93
CA SER A 287 -9.20 -35.92 33.94
C SER A 287 -9.31 -37.28 33.23
N PRO A 288 -8.51 -38.29 33.61
CA PRO A 288 -8.70 -39.64 33.09
C PRO A 288 -10.00 -40.21 33.67
N VAL A 289 -10.86 -40.71 32.79
CA VAL A 289 -11.99 -41.56 33.15
C VAL A 289 -11.42 -42.95 33.43
N GLU A 290 -11.49 -43.40 34.69
CA GLU A 290 -11.60 -44.82 35.02
C GLU A 290 -13.06 -45.26 34.92
#